data_AF-A0A7W6A5N7-F1
#
_entry.id   AF-A0A7W6A5N7-F1
#
_cell.length_a   1.000
_cell.length_b   1.000
_cell.length_c   1.000
_cell.angle_alpha   90.00
_cell.angle_beta   90.00
_cell.angle_gamma   90.00
#
_symmetry.space_group_name_H-M   'P 1'
#
loop_
_entity.id
_entity.type
_entity.pdbx_description
1 polymer ?
#
loop_
_entity_poly.entity_id
_entity_poly.type
_entity_poly.pdbx_seq_one_letter_code
_entity_poly.pdbx_strand_id
1 'polypeptide(L)'
;MKTYAEALEPDARYRIVMTDDPVDGLRPLSFRDHYDMVADLELPAGAPDVVVRIYARALNALIYGWLDYELMVVAAGQALASLEFALKTRLGADAKKMPGLARRLGYAVDRNILSPPQKSQWGDDH
;
A
#
# COMPACT_ATOMS: atom_id res chain seq x y z
N MET A 1 -23.27 -0.97 -6.97
CA MET A 1 -22.38 -0.82 -8.13
C MET A 1 -22.62 0.55 -8.72
N LYS A 2 -21.57 1.31 -9.06
CA LYS A 2 -21.70 2.62 -9.71
C LYS A 2 -22.44 2.50 -11.04
N THR A 3 -23.13 3.56 -11.47
CA THR A 3 -23.65 3.63 -12.84
C THR A 3 -22.50 3.73 -13.86
N TYR A 4 -22.80 3.52 -15.14
CA TYR A 4 -21.79 3.66 -16.20
C TYR A 4 -21.10 5.02 -16.19
N ALA A 5 -21.88 6.11 -16.11
CA ALA A 5 -21.33 7.47 -16.09
C ALA A 5 -20.46 7.72 -14.86
N GLU A 6 -20.92 7.31 -13.67
CA GLU A 6 -20.15 7.49 -12.44
C GLU A 6 -18.88 6.63 -12.41
N ALA A 7 -18.86 5.45 -13.06
CA ALA A 7 -17.70 4.56 -13.08
C ALA A 7 -16.48 5.17 -13.81
N LEU A 8 -16.71 6.16 -14.68
CA LEU A 8 -15.65 6.87 -15.41
C LEU A 8 -15.14 8.11 -14.69
N GLU A 9 -15.86 8.56 -13.65
CA GLU A 9 -15.52 9.75 -12.88
C GLU A 9 -14.76 9.38 -11.59
N PRO A 10 -13.86 10.26 -11.11
CA PRO A 10 -13.23 10.11 -9.80
C PRO A 10 -14.27 9.94 -8.69
N ASP A 11 -13.93 9.15 -7.67
CA ASP A 11 -14.74 9.06 -6.46
C ASP A 11 -14.91 10.46 -5.85
N ALA A 12 -16.12 10.77 -5.37
CA ALA A 12 -16.47 12.10 -4.86
C ALA A 12 -15.54 12.57 -3.72
N ARG A 13 -14.93 11.64 -2.97
CA ARG A 13 -13.96 11.93 -1.91
C ARG A 13 -12.70 12.64 -2.43
N TYR A 14 -12.29 12.41 -3.67
CA TYR A 14 -11.13 13.08 -4.27
C TYR A 14 -11.39 14.53 -4.66
N ARG A 15 -12.66 14.98 -4.74
CA ARG A 15 -13.01 16.35 -5.17
C ARG A 15 -12.51 17.45 -4.23
N ILE A 16 -12.26 17.10 -2.97
CA ILE A 16 -11.79 18.04 -1.94
C ILE A 16 -10.29 17.86 -1.63
N VAL A 17 -9.63 16.88 -2.26
CA VAL A 17 -8.21 16.62 -2.05
C VAL A 17 -7.42 17.54 -2.96
N MET A 18 -6.51 18.29 -2.34
CA MET A 18 -5.66 19.25 -3.01
C MET A 18 -4.19 18.82 -2.86
N THR A 19 -3.34 19.23 -3.79
CA THR A 19 -1.90 19.01 -3.77
C THR A 19 -1.18 20.31 -4.07
N ASP A 20 0.04 20.45 -3.54
CA ASP A 20 0.88 21.61 -3.79
C ASP A 20 1.45 21.55 -5.22
N ASP A 21 1.26 22.63 -5.97
CA ASP A 21 1.83 22.87 -7.28
C ASP A 21 2.91 23.97 -7.17
N PRO A 22 4.14 23.71 -7.64
CA PRO A 22 5.22 24.68 -7.56
C PRO A 22 4.95 26.00 -8.31
N VAL A 23 4.05 26.00 -9.30
CA VAL A 23 3.75 27.15 -10.16
C VAL A 23 2.47 27.84 -9.70
N ASP A 24 1.39 27.08 -9.54
CA ASP A 24 0.05 27.62 -9.30
C ASP A 24 -0.36 27.64 -7.81
N GLY A 25 0.49 27.13 -6.91
CA GLY A 25 0.17 26.98 -5.51
C GLY A 25 -0.74 25.77 -5.28
N LEU A 26 -1.83 25.91 -4.53
CA LEU A 26 -2.69 24.75 -4.23
C LEU A 26 -3.64 24.43 -5.41
N ARG A 27 -3.63 23.18 -5.90
CA ARG A 27 -4.55 22.72 -6.97
C ARG A 27 -5.24 21.39 -6.63
N PRO A 28 -6.36 21.04 -7.28
CA PRO A 28 -6.96 19.71 -7.13
C PRO A 28 -5.99 18.59 -7.48
N LEU A 29 -6.04 17.51 -6.70
CA LEU A 29 -5.31 16.28 -7.01
C LEU A 29 -5.82 15.75 -8.35
N SER A 30 -4.90 15.36 -9.24
CA SER A 30 -5.23 14.73 -10.52
C SER A 30 -5.03 13.22 -10.46
N PHE A 31 -5.58 12.50 -11.43
CA PHE A 31 -5.26 11.07 -11.58
C PHE A 31 -3.77 10.83 -11.82
N ARG A 32 -3.08 11.77 -12.48
CA ARG A 32 -1.63 11.67 -12.71
C ARG A 32 -0.85 11.71 -11.40
N ASP A 33 -1.22 12.59 -10.47
CA ASP A 33 -0.58 12.68 -9.16
C ASP A 33 -0.84 11.40 -8.34
N HIS A 34 -2.08 10.90 -8.36
CA HIS A 34 -2.43 9.63 -7.72
C HIS A 34 -1.65 8.47 -8.32
N TYR A 35 -1.53 8.39 -9.65
CA TYR A 35 -0.75 7.38 -10.33
C TYR A 35 0.73 7.43 -9.93
N ASP A 36 1.35 8.61 -9.95
CA ASP A 36 2.75 8.77 -9.60
C ASP A 36 2.99 8.39 -8.13
N MET A 37 2.11 8.78 -7.21
CA MET A 37 2.15 8.33 -5.81
C MET A 37 2.11 6.81 -5.68
N VAL A 38 1.29 6.12 -6.47
CA VAL A 38 1.23 4.64 -6.44
C VAL A 38 2.46 4.02 -7.10
N ALA A 39 2.99 4.62 -8.17
CA ALA A 39 4.21 4.15 -8.82
C ALA A 39 5.42 4.21 -7.89
N ASP A 40 5.50 5.24 -7.03
CA ASP A 40 6.55 5.36 -6.01
C ASP A 40 6.51 4.26 -4.94
N LEU A 41 5.41 3.51 -4.84
CA LEU A 41 5.27 2.36 -3.94
C LEU A 41 5.76 1.04 -4.56
N GLU A 42 6.20 1.04 -5.83
CA GLU A 42 6.72 -0.17 -6.47
C GLU A 42 7.90 -0.78 -5.67
N LEU A 43 7.96 -2.12 -5.68
CA LEU A 43 9.04 -2.81 -4.98
C LEU A 43 10.39 -2.56 -5.68
N PRO A 44 11.47 -2.39 -4.93
CA PRO A 44 12.79 -2.22 -5.51
C PRO A 44 13.23 -3.48 -6.28
N ALA A 45 14.17 -3.28 -7.20
CA ALA A 45 14.79 -4.38 -7.94
C ALA A 45 15.39 -5.43 -6.98
N GLY A 46 15.18 -6.71 -7.29
CA GLY A 46 15.69 -7.85 -6.50
C GLY A 46 14.67 -8.49 -5.57
N ALA A 47 13.44 -7.96 -5.46
CA ALA A 47 12.35 -8.67 -4.82
C ALA A 47 12.01 -9.97 -5.60
N PRO A 48 11.69 -11.10 -4.93
CA PRO A 48 11.34 -12.33 -5.62
C PRO A 48 10.11 -12.15 -6.52
N ASP A 49 10.16 -12.66 -7.76
CA ASP A 49 9.10 -12.46 -8.77
C ASP A 49 7.69 -12.81 -8.28
N VAL A 50 7.57 -13.86 -7.46
CA VAL A 50 6.28 -14.25 -6.89
C VAL A 50 5.71 -13.18 -5.96
N VAL A 51 6.56 -12.50 -5.18
CA VAL A 51 6.18 -11.39 -4.30
C VAL A 51 5.81 -10.16 -5.12
N VAL A 52 6.58 -9.86 -6.17
CA VAL A 52 6.30 -8.76 -7.09
C VAL A 52 4.93 -8.94 -7.75
N ARG A 53 4.63 -10.13 -8.26
CA ARG A 53 3.34 -10.40 -8.92
C ARG A 53 2.13 -10.25 -8.00
N ILE A 54 2.22 -10.73 -6.76
CA ILE A 54 1.11 -10.60 -5.80
C ILE A 54 0.94 -9.15 -5.33
N TYR A 55 2.04 -8.46 -5.05
CA TYR A 55 2.01 -7.07 -4.60
C TYR A 55 1.52 -6.12 -5.70
N ALA A 56 1.85 -6.38 -6.96
CA ALA A 56 1.32 -5.62 -8.09
C ALA A 56 -0.22 -5.59 -8.13
N ARG A 57 -0.92 -6.57 -7.55
CA ARG A 57 -2.40 -6.55 -7.45
C ARG A 57 -2.88 -5.53 -6.41
N ALA A 58 -2.13 -5.31 -5.34
CA ALA A 58 -2.38 -4.24 -4.39
C ALA A 58 -2.22 -2.87 -5.06
N LEU A 59 -1.14 -2.65 -5.80
CA LEU A 59 -0.90 -1.38 -6.52
C LEU A 59 -1.99 -1.11 -7.57
N ASN A 60 -2.37 -2.11 -8.36
CA ASN A 60 -3.46 -1.97 -9.33
C ASN A 60 -4.79 -1.62 -8.66
N ALA A 61 -5.13 -2.28 -7.55
CA ALA A 61 -6.33 -1.95 -6.77
C ALA A 61 -6.26 -0.51 -6.23
N LEU A 62 -5.07 -0.06 -5.79
CA LEU A 62 -4.86 1.29 -5.29
C LEU A 62 -5.01 2.35 -6.39
N ILE A 63 -4.48 2.10 -7.59
CA ILE A 63 -4.67 2.97 -8.76
C ILE A 63 -6.18 3.15 -9.03
N TYR A 64 -6.93 2.05 -9.08
CA TYR A 64 -8.39 2.11 -9.30
C TYR A 64 -9.17 2.63 -8.08
N GLY A 65 -8.53 2.73 -6.92
CA GLY A 65 -9.02 3.48 -5.76
C GLY A 65 -9.44 4.90 -6.08
N TRP A 66 -8.81 5.52 -7.10
CA TRP A 66 -9.20 6.81 -7.65
C TRP A 66 -10.67 6.87 -8.08
N LEU A 67 -11.17 5.79 -8.69
CA LEU A 67 -12.53 5.69 -9.21
C LEU A 67 -13.51 5.13 -8.17
N ASP A 68 -13.04 4.28 -7.26
CA ASP A 68 -13.82 3.76 -6.14
C ASP A 68 -12.92 3.64 -4.91
N TYR A 69 -13.07 4.60 -4.00
CA TYR A 69 -12.14 4.72 -2.88
C TYR A 69 -12.24 3.54 -1.89
N GLU A 70 -13.31 2.74 -1.92
CA GLU A 70 -13.36 1.49 -1.13
C GLU A 70 -12.28 0.48 -1.58
N LEU A 71 -11.79 0.58 -2.82
CA LEU A 71 -10.67 -0.25 -3.29
C LEU A 71 -9.36 0.08 -2.58
N MET A 72 -9.22 1.22 -1.88
CA MET A 72 -8.05 1.49 -1.04
C MET A 72 -7.91 0.45 0.09
N VAL A 73 -9.03 0.04 0.71
CA VAL A 73 -9.02 -0.98 1.77
C VAL A 73 -8.65 -2.35 1.20
N VAL A 74 -9.16 -2.66 0.00
CA VAL A 74 -8.81 -3.88 -0.73
C VAL A 74 -7.31 -3.90 -1.07
N ALA A 75 -6.77 -2.78 -1.56
CA ALA A 75 -5.36 -2.62 -1.85
C ALA A 75 -4.50 -2.83 -0.60
N ALA A 76 -4.85 -2.19 0.52
CA ALA A 76 -4.14 -2.35 1.79
C ALA A 76 -4.15 -3.81 2.27
N GLY A 77 -5.30 -4.48 2.19
CA GLY A 77 -5.40 -5.91 2.52
C GLY A 77 -4.49 -6.79 1.65
N GLN A 78 -4.47 -6.56 0.34
CA GLN A 78 -3.59 -7.29 -0.59
C GLN A 78 -2.10 -6.99 -0.35
N ALA A 79 -1.75 -5.76 0.02
CA ALA A 79 -0.38 -5.37 0.37
C ALA A 79 0.09 -6.13 1.63
N LEU A 80 -0.73 -6.16 2.69
CA LEU A 80 -0.42 -6.88 3.93
C LEU A 80 -0.33 -8.39 3.70
N ALA A 81 -1.22 -8.97 2.89
CA ALA A 81 -1.16 -10.38 2.52
C ALA A 81 0.13 -10.71 1.74
N SER A 82 0.55 -9.82 0.83
CA SER A 82 1.80 -9.95 0.08
C SER A 82 3.03 -9.89 0.99
N LEU A 83 3.04 -8.98 1.96
CA LEU A 83 4.08 -8.89 2.99
C LEU A 83 4.13 -10.14 3.87
N GLU A 84 2.97 -10.64 4.33
CA GLU A 84 2.91 -11.87 5.12
C GLU A 84 3.45 -13.07 4.35
N PHE A 85 3.12 -13.18 3.05
CA PHE A 85 3.67 -14.20 2.18
C PHE A 85 5.19 -14.09 2.04
N ALA A 86 5.71 -12.88 1.80
CA ALA A 86 7.15 -12.66 1.70
C ALA A 86 7.89 -13.05 2.99
N LEU A 87 7.33 -12.70 4.16
CA LEU A 87 7.86 -13.10 5.46
C LEU A 87 7.81 -14.62 5.66
N LYS A 88 6.72 -15.29 5.27
CA LYS A 88 6.63 -16.75 5.33
C LYS A 88 7.72 -17.42 4.50
N THR A 89 7.95 -16.92 3.29
CA THR A 89 9.01 -17.43 2.41
C THR A 89 10.39 -17.20 3.01
N ARG A 90 10.64 -16.01 3.57
CA ARG A 90 11.96 -15.66 4.15
C ARG A 90 12.27 -16.38 5.46
N LEU A 91 11.28 -16.58 6.32
CA LEU A 91 11.44 -17.21 7.64
C LEU A 91 11.30 -18.75 7.59
N GLY A 92 10.76 -19.30 6.51
CA GLY A 92 10.65 -20.74 6.29
C GLY A 92 9.90 -21.48 7.39
N ALA A 93 10.54 -22.48 7.99
CA ALA A 93 9.93 -23.33 9.03
C ALA A 93 9.53 -22.54 10.29
N ASP A 94 10.25 -21.47 10.62
CA ASP A 94 9.96 -20.67 11.82
C ASP A 94 8.64 -19.89 11.68
N ALA A 95 8.28 -19.47 10.46
CA ALA A 95 7.00 -18.81 10.20
C ALA A 95 5.77 -19.69 10.44
N LYS A 96 5.92 -21.03 10.44
CA LYS A 96 4.81 -21.96 10.76
C LYS A 96 4.45 -21.94 12.23
N LYS A 97 5.40 -21.60 13.10
CA LYS A 97 5.21 -21.53 14.56
C LYS A 97 4.59 -20.20 15.02
N MET A 98 4.47 -19.23 14.11
CA MET A 98 4.04 -17.86 14.40
C MET A 98 2.78 -17.53 13.60
N PRO A 99 1.58 -17.55 14.21
CA PRO A 99 0.35 -17.18 13.53
C PRO A 99 0.27 -15.65 13.33
N GLY A 100 -0.25 -15.25 12.17
CA GLY A 100 -0.53 -13.86 11.82
C GLY A 100 0.70 -13.03 11.43
N LEU A 101 0.43 -11.84 10.88
CA LEU A 101 1.46 -10.91 10.42
C LEU A 101 2.25 -10.28 11.59
N ALA A 102 1.56 -9.82 12.63
CA ALA A 102 2.17 -9.09 13.74
C ALA A 102 3.30 -9.87 14.43
N ARG A 103 3.09 -11.16 14.74
CA ARG A 103 4.12 -12.01 15.36
C ARG A 103 5.33 -12.23 14.44
N ARG A 104 5.11 -12.34 13.13
CA ARG A 104 6.19 -12.50 12.15
C ARG A 104 7.01 -11.23 11.98
N LEU A 105 6.37 -10.06 12.05
CA LEU A 105 7.07 -8.78 12.04
C LEU A 105 7.96 -8.63 13.27
N GLY A 106 7.42 -8.85 14.48
CA GLY A 106 8.20 -8.81 15.71
C GLY A 106 9.41 -9.74 15.66
N TYR A 107 9.20 -10.99 15.24
CA TYR A 107 10.29 -11.94 15.09
C TYR A 107 11.34 -11.52 14.04
N ALA A 108 10.91 -10.94 12.92
CA ALA A 108 11.83 -10.45 11.90
C ALA A 108 12.67 -9.27 12.43
N VAL A 109 12.10 -8.40 13.27
CA VAL A 109 12.83 -7.32 13.95
C VAL A 109 13.81 -7.89 14.96
N ASP A 110 13.39 -8.82 15.81
CA ASP A 110 14.25 -9.47 16.82
C ASP A 110 15.47 -10.17 16.20
N ARG A 111 15.32 -10.66 14.97
CA ARG A 111 16.39 -11.32 14.19
C ARG A 111 17.20 -10.36 13.31
N ASN A 112 16.98 -9.05 13.40
CA ASN A 112 17.61 -8.03 12.55
C ASN A 112 17.40 -8.27 11.04
N ILE A 113 16.29 -8.92 10.67
CA ILE A 113 15.87 -9.10 9.27
C ILE A 113 15.19 -7.83 8.76
N LEU A 114 14.42 -7.18 9.62
CA LEU A 114 13.82 -5.88 9.39
C LEU A 114 14.31 -4.89 10.47
N SER A 115 14.39 -3.63 10.09
CA SER A 115 14.59 -2.56 11.07
C SER A 115 13.33 -2.40 11.93
N PRO A 116 13.47 -2.04 13.21
CA PRO A 116 12.32 -1.68 14.03
C PRO A 116 11.58 -0.50 13.38
N PRO A 117 10.24 -0.39 13.57
CA PRO A 117 9.48 0.74 13.07
C PRO A 117 10.07 2.04 13.64
N GLN A 118 10.16 3.06 12.79
CA GLN A 118 10.48 4.41 13.26
C GLN A 118 9.29 4.92 14.08
N LYS A 119 9.57 5.64 15.17
CA LYS A 119 8.52 6.31 15.95
C LYS A 119 7.74 7.23 15.03
N SER A 120 6.41 7.21 15.15
CA SER A 120 5.58 8.13 14.38
C SER A 120 6.00 9.57 14.65
N GLN A 121 6.19 10.34 13.58
CA GLN A 121 6.37 11.79 13.67
C GLN A 121 5.12 12.51 14.25
N TRP A 122 3.99 11.80 14.36
CA TRP A 122 2.72 12.29 14.89
C TRP A 122 2.42 11.81 16.32
N GLY A 123 3.39 11.16 16.98
CA GLY A 123 3.24 10.55 18.30
C GLY A 123 2.61 9.15 18.23
N ASP A 124 3.11 8.23 19.05
CA ASP A 124 2.62 6.85 19.16
C ASP A 124 1.65 6.68 20.36
N ASP A 125 1.12 7.78 20.89
CA ASP A 125 0.29 7.81 22.11
C ASP A 125 -1.19 7.52 21.80
N HIS A 126 -1.47 6.34 21.25
CA HIS A 126 -2.84 5.79 21.14
C HIS A 126 -2.89 4.33 21.57
#